data_AF-A0A5K1HC58-F1
#
_entry.id   AF-A0A5K1HC58-F1
#
_cell.length_a   1.000
_cell.length_b   1.000
_cell.length_c   1.000
_cell.angle_alpha   90.00
_cell.angle_beta   90.00
_cell.angle_gamma   90.00
#
_symmetry.space_group_name_H-M   'P 1'
#
loop_
_entity.id
_entity.type
_entity.pdbx_description
1 polymer ?
#
loop_
_entity_poly.entity_id
_entity_poly.type
_entity_poly.pdbx_seq_one_letter_code
_entity_poly.pdbx_strand_id
1 'polypeptide(L)'
;VIENLDGLTSLKQLWIAGNQIDSIKTSLDSLVNLADLNIAGNKICSFKEVLNLNRLPNLKILSFYDPHFGENPICNLCNYQTYVLYHLRNICKLDTLTISEEAKAYAESTLMRKKMYYNMRIKTIERTFSTLAKLIEKAQNIKLDGINEDLANLCIKINDIGMDPSKISELKEIHDLKKEEINHIECVYESVSKRLREVNKVSIRKLLAEFETGGNIRLEEGKASEKWFVSCVDLIKSRFHPEDLMKDVISGINIKRVIRIHNRFLKNKFEEKMEVLADITNINSRKQLEYLFYGVDPNIPSELDHVI
;
A
#
# COMPACT_ATOMS: atom_id res chain seq x y z
N VAL A 1 -7.96 14.69 -21.59
CA VAL A 1 -6.49 14.60 -21.74
C VAL A 1 -5.99 15.95 -22.22
N ILE A 2 -4.82 16.41 -21.75
CA ILE A 2 -4.17 17.62 -22.27
C ILE A 2 -3.17 17.16 -23.33
N GLU A 3 -3.31 17.65 -24.57
CA GLU A 3 -2.47 17.28 -25.71
C GLU A 3 -2.28 18.48 -26.63
N ASN A 4 -1.33 18.39 -27.55
CA ASN A 4 -1.03 19.41 -28.58
C ASN A 4 -0.59 20.78 -28.02
N LEU A 5 0.07 20.80 -26.85
CA LEU A 5 0.68 22.01 -26.28
C LEU A 5 2.21 22.06 -26.45
N ASP A 6 2.78 21.05 -27.10
CA ASP A 6 4.22 20.95 -27.32
C ASP A 6 4.74 22.12 -28.17
N GLY A 7 5.84 22.72 -27.73
CA GLY A 7 6.49 23.83 -28.45
C GLY A 7 5.92 25.22 -28.15
N LEU A 8 4.84 25.35 -27.37
CA LEU A 8 4.26 26.63 -26.96
C LEU A 8 5.07 27.31 -25.83
N THR A 9 6.38 27.43 -26.03
CA THR A 9 7.35 27.90 -25.01
C THR A 9 7.11 29.35 -24.57
N SER A 10 6.43 30.16 -25.38
CA SER A 10 6.11 31.55 -25.06
C SER A 10 4.79 31.73 -24.29
N LEU A 11 4.04 30.65 -24.07
CA LEU A 11 2.75 30.70 -23.37
C LEU A 11 2.95 31.08 -21.90
N LYS A 12 2.27 32.14 -21.46
CA LYS A 12 2.34 32.64 -20.08
C LYS A 12 1.11 32.34 -19.24
N GLN A 13 -0.04 32.18 -19.90
CA GLN A 13 -1.33 31.95 -19.25
C GLN A 13 -2.06 30.84 -19.99
N LEU A 14 -2.62 29.89 -19.24
CA LEU A 14 -3.38 28.76 -19.78
C LEU A 14 -4.61 28.52 -18.89
N TRP A 15 -5.80 28.78 -19.42
CA TRP A 15 -7.06 28.55 -18.73
C TRP A 15 -7.83 27.44 -19.44
N ILE A 16 -7.91 26.31 -18.77
CA ILE A 16 -8.54 25.06 -19.23
C ILE A 16 -9.58 24.57 -18.21
N ALA A 17 -10.21 25.52 -17.51
CA ALA A 17 -11.23 25.24 -16.52
C ALA A 17 -12.52 24.66 -17.14
N GLY A 18 -13.29 23.89 -16.36
CA GLY A 18 -14.58 23.32 -16.81
C GLY A 18 -14.46 22.20 -17.84
N ASN A 19 -13.33 21.48 -17.86
CA ASN A 19 -13.10 20.35 -18.78
C ASN A 19 -13.18 19.01 -18.03
N GLN A 20 -12.82 17.91 -18.70
CA GLN A 20 -12.81 16.56 -18.11
C GLN A 20 -11.39 16.03 -17.90
N ILE A 21 -10.45 16.90 -17.56
CA ILE A 21 -9.04 16.54 -17.39
C ILE A 21 -8.87 15.81 -16.06
N ASP A 22 -8.42 14.57 -16.11
CA ASP A 22 -8.17 13.72 -14.93
C ASP A 22 -6.69 13.61 -14.56
N SER A 23 -5.80 14.03 -15.46
CA SER A 23 -4.35 13.92 -15.31
C SER A 23 -3.60 14.98 -16.13
N ILE A 24 -2.53 15.51 -15.55
CA ILE A 24 -1.61 16.51 -16.13
C ILE A 24 -0.38 15.79 -16.71
N LYS A 25 0.16 14.81 -15.98
CA LYS A 25 1.33 14.00 -16.37
C LYS A 25 2.51 14.84 -16.87
N THR A 26 2.85 14.75 -18.16
CA THR A 26 3.95 15.47 -18.81
C THR A 26 3.43 16.51 -19.81
N SER A 27 2.12 16.69 -19.92
CA SER A 27 1.49 17.46 -21.00
C SER A 27 1.80 18.96 -20.97
N LEU A 28 2.36 19.47 -19.86
CA LEU A 28 2.70 20.88 -19.70
C LEU A 28 4.22 21.11 -19.66
N ASP A 29 5.06 20.07 -19.78
CA ASP A 29 6.51 20.16 -19.53
C ASP A 29 7.22 21.15 -20.48
N SER A 30 6.70 21.36 -21.68
CA SER A 30 7.26 22.31 -22.67
C SER A 30 6.94 23.79 -22.37
N LEU A 31 5.99 24.06 -21.48
CA LEU A 31 5.46 25.41 -21.20
C LEU A 31 6.31 26.14 -20.16
N VAL A 32 7.61 26.28 -20.43
CA VAL A 32 8.61 26.80 -19.47
C VAL A 32 8.32 28.22 -18.96
N ASN A 33 7.59 29.04 -19.73
CA ASN A 33 7.21 30.40 -19.36
C ASN A 33 5.80 30.52 -18.75
N LEU A 34 5.11 29.41 -18.53
CA LEU A 34 3.76 29.41 -17.96
C LEU A 34 3.81 29.94 -16.52
N ALA A 35 3.06 31.01 -16.27
CA ALA A 35 3.00 31.69 -14.98
C ALA A 35 1.62 31.61 -14.33
N ASP A 36 0.55 31.47 -15.12
CA ASP A 36 -0.84 31.37 -14.68
C ASP A 36 -1.52 30.15 -15.30
N LEU A 37 -1.95 29.22 -14.45
CA LEU A 37 -2.68 28.02 -14.83
C LEU A 37 -4.01 27.95 -14.08
N ASN A 38 -5.11 28.02 -14.82
CA ASN A 38 -6.44 27.73 -14.29
C ASN A 38 -6.92 26.38 -14.84
N ILE A 39 -7.01 25.38 -13.97
CA ILE A 39 -7.50 24.04 -14.28
C ILE A 39 -8.75 23.70 -13.43
N ALA A 40 -9.45 24.71 -12.89
CA ALA A 40 -10.63 24.53 -12.07
C ALA A 40 -11.75 23.71 -12.75
N GLY A 41 -12.66 23.11 -11.98
CA GLY A 41 -13.79 22.34 -12.55
C GLY A 41 -13.38 21.17 -13.44
N ASN A 42 -12.27 20.50 -13.12
CA ASN A 42 -11.79 19.30 -13.82
C ASN A 42 -11.84 18.08 -12.87
N LYS A 43 -11.23 16.96 -13.27
CA LYS A 43 -11.24 15.68 -12.54
C LYS A 43 -9.88 15.37 -11.87
N ILE A 44 -9.04 16.38 -11.63
CA ILE A 44 -7.75 16.19 -10.95
C ILE A 44 -7.99 15.78 -9.50
N CYS A 45 -7.44 14.63 -9.11
CA CYS A 45 -7.82 13.98 -7.86
C CYS A 45 -6.65 13.43 -7.04
N SER A 46 -5.42 13.68 -7.47
CA SER A 46 -4.22 13.07 -6.89
C SER A 46 -3.12 14.10 -6.68
N PHE A 47 -2.47 14.03 -5.53
CA PHE A 47 -1.27 14.80 -5.21
C PHE A 47 -0.10 14.53 -6.17
N LYS A 48 -0.10 13.39 -6.88
CA LYS A 48 0.88 13.12 -7.94
C LYS A 48 0.82 14.17 -9.06
N GLU A 49 -0.36 14.68 -9.38
CA GLU A 49 -0.52 15.71 -10.42
C GLU A 49 0.07 17.06 -9.98
N VAL A 50 0.03 17.37 -8.69
CA VAL A 50 0.70 18.55 -8.14
C VAL A 50 2.22 18.44 -8.31
N LEU A 51 2.80 17.26 -8.10
CA LEU A 51 4.24 17.05 -8.28
C LEU A 51 4.68 17.22 -9.73
N ASN A 52 3.82 16.92 -10.71
CA ASN A 52 4.12 17.16 -12.13
C ASN A 52 4.29 18.66 -12.43
N LEU A 53 3.57 19.53 -11.73
CA LEU A 53 3.66 20.98 -11.90
C LEU A 53 4.98 21.59 -11.38
N ASN A 54 5.80 20.85 -10.62
CA ASN A 54 7.16 21.28 -10.25
C ASN A 54 8.08 21.51 -11.46
N ARG A 55 7.73 20.93 -12.62
CA ARG A 55 8.49 21.08 -13.86
C ARG A 55 8.26 22.42 -14.54
N LEU A 56 7.32 23.23 -14.04
CA LEU A 56 7.01 24.58 -14.52
C LEU A 56 7.73 25.62 -13.64
N PRO A 57 8.94 26.08 -14.01
CA PRO A 57 9.76 26.91 -13.12
C PRO A 57 9.13 28.29 -12.84
N ASN A 58 8.33 28.80 -13.78
CA ASN A 58 7.75 30.14 -13.71
C ASN A 58 6.31 30.18 -13.18
N LEU A 59 5.73 29.04 -12.80
CA LEU A 59 4.34 28.97 -12.34
C LEU A 59 4.18 29.70 -11.00
N LYS A 60 3.31 30.72 -10.98
CA LYS A 60 3.05 31.59 -9.81
C LYS A 60 1.59 31.61 -9.39
N ILE A 61 0.67 31.45 -10.34
CA ILE A 61 -0.77 31.45 -10.11
C ILE A 61 -1.30 30.09 -10.56
N LEU A 62 -1.98 29.39 -9.66
CA LEU A 62 -2.51 28.07 -9.91
C LEU A 62 -3.91 27.98 -9.30
N SER A 63 -4.90 27.55 -10.08
CA SER A 63 -6.27 27.33 -9.59
C SER A 63 -6.76 25.93 -9.91
N PHE A 64 -7.00 25.13 -8.87
CA PHE A 64 -7.78 23.89 -8.93
C PHE A 64 -9.25 24.13 -8.55
N TYR A 65 -9.57 25.25 -7.93
CA TYR A 65 -10.92 25.74 -7.66
C TYR A 65 -11.12 27.16 -8.19
N ASP A 66 -12.27 27.36 -8.84
CA ASP A 66 -12.76 28.67 -9.29
C ASP A 66 -14.27 28.77 -9.00
N PRO A 67 -14.79 29.88 -8.45
CA PRO A 67 -16.21 30.04 -8.17
C PRO A 67 -17.13 29.86 -9.39
N HIS A 68 -16.65 30.12 -10.60
CA HIS A 68 -17.45 30.00 -11.83
C HIS A 68 -17.43 28.59 -12.41
N PHE A 69 -16.32 27.86 -12.25
CA PHE A 69 -16.12 26.54 -12.86
C PHE A 69 -16.20 25.37 -11.88
N GLY A 70 -16.15 25.64 -10.58
CA GLY A 70 -16.15 24.64 -9.51
C GLY A 70 -14.75 24.17 -9.13
N GLU A 71 -14.70 23.11 -8.31
CA GLU A 71 -13.46 22.53 -7.77
C GLU A 71 -13.06 21.24 -8.48
N ASN A 72 -11.77 20.94 -8.41
CA ASN A 72 -11.27 19.60 -8.67
C ASN A 72 -11.41 18.72 -7.41
N PRO A 73 -11.60 17.39 -7.55
CA PRO A 73 -11.66 16.49 -6.39
C PRO A 73 -10.45 16.56 -5.45
N ILE A 74 -9.28 16.98 -5.94
CA ILE A 74 -8.07 17.20 -5.14
C ILE A 74 -8.27 18.24 -4.01
N CYS A 75 -9.16 19.22 -4.20
CA CYS A 75 -9.47 20.26 -3.22
C CYS A 75 -10.08 19.66 -1.93
N ASN A 76 -10.77 18.53 -2.05
CA ASN A 76 -11.42 17.81 -0.95
C ASN A 76 -10.49 16.86 -0.18
N LEU A 77 -9.21 16.77 -0.58
CA LEU A 77 -8.24 15.92 0.10
C LEU A 77 -7.68 16.59 1.36
N CYS A 78 -7.42 15.77 2.37
CA CYS A 78 -6.71 16.22 3.58
C CYS A 78 -5.37 16.84 3.20
N ASN A 79 -5.05 17.99 3.81
CA ASN A 79 -3.77 18.69 3.63
C ASN A 79 -3.51 19.17 2.19
N TYR A 80 -4.54 19.34 1.35
CA TYR A 80 -4.39 19.81 -0.04
C TYR A 80 -3.53 21.08 -0.15
N GLN A 81 -3.93 22.16 0.53
CA GLN A 81 -3.18 23.43 0.50
C GLN A 81 -1.75 23.25 1.01
N THR A 82 -1.57 22.59 2.16
CA THR A 82 -0.25 22.30 2.73
C THR A 82 0.66 21.56 1.74
N TYR A 83 0.11 20.57 1.02
CA TYR A 83 0.86 19.78 0.06
C TYR A 83 1.26 20.63 -1.16
N VAL A 84 0.32 21.40 -1.72
CA VAL A 84 0.60 22.29 -2.85
C VAL A 84 1.67 23.31 -2.49
N LEU A 85 1.53 24.00 -1.37
CA LEU A 85 2.48 25.05 -0.95
C LEU A 85 3.87 24.51 -0.62
N TYR A 86 3.97 23.30 -0.07
CA TYR A 86 5.27 22.68 0.22
C TYR A 86 6.04 22.34 -1.05
N HIS A 87 5.34 21.73 -2.02
CA HIS A 87 5.96 21.24 -3.24
C HIS A 87 6.15 22.37 -4.26
N LEU A 88 5.14 23.20 -4.50
CA LEU A 88 5.16 24.31 -5.45
C LEU A 88 5.53 25.63 -4.76
N ARG A 89 6.80 25.79 -4.40
CA ARG A 89 7.30 26.93 -3.60
C ARG A 89 7.15 28.30 -4.28
N ASN A 90 7.09 28.32 -5.62
CA ASN A 90 7.00 29.54 -6.42
C ASN A 90 5.56 30.10 -6.51
N ILE A 91 4.56 29.39 -5.98
CA ILE A 91 3.16 29.83 -6.02
C ILE A 91 2.95 31.03 -5.09
N CYS A 92 2.37 32.09 -5.64
CA CYS A 92 1.95 33.30 -4.93
C CYS A 92 0.43 33.39 -4.81
N LYS A 93 -0.32 32.69 -5.66
CA LYS A 93 -1.78 32.60 -5.61
C LYS A 93 -2.22 31.17 -5.88
N LEU A 94 -2.95 30.59 -4.93
CA LEU A 94 -3.55 29.27 -5.04
C LEU A 94 -5.06 29.42 -4.98
N ASP A 95 -5.75 28.91 -6.00
CA ASP A 95 -7.18 29.09 -6.19
C ASP A 95 -7.54 30.58 -6.15
N THR A 96 -8.51 30.97 -5.33
CA THR A 96 -8.91 32.38 -5.16
C THR A 96 -8.05 33.13 -4.14
N LEU A 97 -7.07 32.48 -3.50
CA LEU A 97 -6.35 32.99 -2.33
C LEU A 97 -4.92 33.42 -2.67
N THR A 98 -4.55 34.63 -2.26
CA THR A 98 -3.15 35.07 -2.24
C THR A 98 -2.41 34.40 -1.09
N ILE A 99 -1.25 33.86 -1.38
CA ILE A 99 -0.45 33.08 -0.42
C ILE A 99 0.59 33.99 0.23
N SER A 100 0.57 34.06 1.55
CA SER A 100 1.59 34.76 2.33
C SER A 100 2.81 33.87 2.59
N GLU A 101 3.95 34.48 2.91
CA GLU A 101 5.17 33.74 3.25
C GLU A 101 5.01 32.96 4.58
N GLU A 102 4.18 33.44 5.51
CA GLU A 102 3.85 32.71 6.73
C GLU A 102 3.09 31.41 6.43
N ALA A 103 2.16 31.44 5.48
CA ALA A 103 1.41 30.25 5.07
C ALA A 103 2.34 29.19 4.44
N LYS A 104 3.32 29.63 3.64
CA LYS A 104 4.37 28.75 3.08
C LYS A 104 5.25 28.16 4.19
N ALA A 105 5.72 28.98 5.13
CA ALA A 105 6.52 28.53 6.26
C ALA A 105 5.76 27.53 7.15
N TYR A 106 4.46 27.76 7.38
CA TYR A 106 3.59 26.82 8.10
C TYR A 106 3.45 25.49 7.34
N ALA A 107 3.24 25.54 6.03
CA ALA A 107 3.15 24.34 5.20
C ALA A 107 4.45 23.53 5.24
N GLU A 108 5.60 24.22 5.16
CA GLU A 108 6.93 23.62 5.31
C GLU A 108 7.14 22.95 6.65
N SER A 109 6.89 23.66 7.75
CA SER A 109 6.97 23.10 9.10
C SER A 109 6.07 21.87 9.28
N THR A 110 4.86 21.90 8.72
CA THR A 110 3.89 20.81 8.84
C THR A 110 4.36 19.57 8.08
N LEU A 111 4.77 19.71 6.82
CA LEU A 111 5.22 18.56 6.05
C LEU A 111 6.57 18.03 6.51
N MET A 112 7.47 18.91 7.00
CA MET A 112 8.76 18.50 7.57
C MET A 112 8.54 17.66 8.84
N ARG A 113 7.62 18.05 9.73
CA ARG A 113 7.23 17.24 10.89
C ARG A 113 6.66 15.88 10.48
N LYS A 114 5.80 15.83 9.46
CA LYS A 114 5.30 14.56 8.92
C LYS A 114 6.42 13.70 8.34
N LYS A 115 7.30 14.27 7.53
CA LYS A 115 8.47 13.57 6.95
C LYS A 115 9.34 12.97 8.04
N MET A 116 9.63 13.73 9.11
CA MET A 116 10.38 13.23 10.27
C MET A 116 9.65 12.09 10.98
N TYR A 117 8.34 12.21 11.19
CA TYR A 117 7.53 11.15 11.78
C TYR A 117 7.57 9.85 10.97
N TYR A 118 7.34 9.91 9.66
CA TYR A 118 7.37 8.70 8.80
C TYR A 118 8.78 8.12 8.71
N ASN A 119 9.81 8.95 8.55
CA ASN A 119 11.21 8.49 8.58
C ASN A 119 11.56 7.79 9.90
N MET A 120 11.12 8.34 11.03
CA MET A 120 11.30 7.72 12.34
C MET A 120 10.57 6.37 12.43
N ARG A 121 9.33 6.27 11.94
CA ARG A 121 8.58 5.01 11.93
C ARG A 121 9.20 3.94 11.03
N ILE A 122 9.65 4.32 9.83
CA ILE A 122 10.35 3.41 8.92
C ILE A 122 11.61 2.88 9.59
N LYS A 123 12.44 3.75 10.18
CA LYS A 123 13.64 3.33 10.92
C LYS A 123 13.31 2.40 12.09
N THR A 124 12.22 2.65 12.81
CA THR A 124 11.78 1.76 13.90
C THR A 124 11.41 0.38 13.37
N ILE A 125 10.64 0.31 12.27
CA ILE A 125 10.30 -0.95 11.60
C ILE A 125 11.58 -1.69 11.17
N GLU A 126 12.47 -1.02 10.45
CA GLU A 126 13.73 -1.61 9.97
C GLU A 126 14.57 -2.19 11.11
N ARG A 127 14.69 -1.47 12.25
CA ARG A 127 15.37 -1.98 13.44
C ARG A 127 14.70 -3.22 14.01
N THR A 128 13.38 -3.21 14.17
CA THR A 128 12.62 -4.37 14.65
C THR A 128 12.83 -5.59 13.75
N PHE A 129 12.77 -5.41 12.43
CA PHE A 129 13.01 -6.47 11.47
C PHE A 129 14.47 -6.97 11.49
N SER A 130 15.45 -6.08 11.66
CA SER A 130 16.85 -6.47 11.83
C SER A 130 17.06 -7.30 13.11
N THR A 131 16.44 -6.91 14.22
CA THR A 131 16.49 -7.71 15.47
C THR A 131 15.85 -9.08 15.28
N LEU A 132 14.68 -9.15 14.63
CA LEU A 132 14.01 -10.43 14.35
C LEU A 132 14.87 -11.34 13.46
N ALA A 133 15.50 -10.79 12.42
CA ALA A 133 16.39 -11.56 11.54
C ALA A 133 17.53 -12.21 12.33
N LYS A 134 18.19 -11.45 13.23
CA LYS A 134 19.25 -11.97 14.10
C LYS A 134 18.76 -13.06 15.06
N LEU A 135 17.54 -12.94 15.58
CA LEU A 135 16.95 -13.95 16.46
C LEU A 135 16.66 -15.25 15.71
N ILE A 136 16.18 -15.16 14.46
CA ILE A 136 15.92 -16.32 13.62
C ILE A 136 17.22 -17.02 13.26
N GLU A 137 18.25 -16.27 12.87
CA GLU A 137 19.60 -16.81 12.60
C GLU A 137 20.18 -17.51 13.84
N LYS A 138 20.09 -16.87 15.01
CA LYS A 138 20.53 -17.48 16.28
C LYS A 138 19.77 -18.78 16.59
N ALA A 139 18.45 -18.79 16.39
CA ALA A 139 17.63 -19.98 16.63
C ALA A 139 17.99 -21.13 15.69
N GLN A 140 18.29 -20.82 14.41
CA GLN A 140 18.77 -21.81 13.46
C GLN A 140 20.10 -22.42 13.91
N ASN A 141 21.09 -21.58 14.26
CA ASN A 141 22.41 -22.03 14.68
C ASN A 141 22.33 -22.94 15.90
N ILE A 142 21.57 -22.57 16.93
CA ILE A 142 21.39 -23.41 18.13
C ILE A 142 20.82 -24.79 17.76
N LYS A 143 19.87 -24.85 16.83
CA LYS A 143 19.27 -26.12 16.43
C LYS A 143 20.20 -26.98 15.58
N LEU A 144 20.96 -26.35 14.68
CA LEU A 144 21.97 -27.03 13.87
C LEU A 144 23.12 -27.55 14.73
N ASP A 145 23.60 -26.77 15.70
CA ASP A 145 24.67 -27.17 16.62
C ASP A 145 24.30 -28.43 17.40
N GLY A 146 23.07 -28.50 17.93
CA GLY A 146 22.58 -29.69 18.64
C GLY A 146 22.51 -30.94 17.75
N ILE A 147 22.04 -30.80 16.51
CA ILE A 147 21.99 -31.95 15.57
C ILE A 147 23.39 -32.35 15.10
N ASN A 148 24.30 -31.39 14.91
CA ASN A 148 25.67 -31.68 14.55
C ASN A 148 26.42 -32.41 15.68
N GLU A 149 26.14 -32.08 16.94
CA GLU A 149 26.65 -32.82 18.09
C GLU A 149 26.10 -34.26 18.13
N ASP A 150 24.79 -34.44 17.90
CA ASP A 150 24.18 -35.77 17.76
C ASP A 150 24.86 -36.58 16.64
N LEU A 151 25.07 -35.97 15.47
CA LEU A 151 25.73 -36.61 14.32
C LEU A 151 27.18 -36.98 14.63
N ALA A 152 27.93 -36.11 15.31
CA ALA A 152 29.30 -36.42 15.73
C ALA A 152 29.34 -37.64 16.67
N ASN A 153 28.43 -37.70 17.63
CA ASN A 153 28.29 -38.83 18.55
C ASN A 153 27.88 -40.13 17.84
N LEU A 154 26.99 -40.05 16.85
CA LEU A 154 26.61 -41.19 16.01
C LEU A 154 27.79 -41.70 15.18
N CYS A 155 28.55 -40.80 14.55
CA CYS A 155 29.75 -41.15 13.78
C CYS A 155 30.80 -41.87 14.64
N ILE A 156 31.00 -41.44 15.88
CA ILE A 156 31.91 -42.11 16.82
C ILE A 156 31.42 -43.54 17.09
N LYS A 157 30.12 -43.72 17.41
CA LYS A 157 29.54 -45.05 17.68
C LYS A 157 29.61 -45.97 16.47
N ILE A 158 29.29 -45.48 15.27
CA ILE A 158 29.31 -46.25 14.02
C ILE A 158 30.72 -46.80 13.73
N ASN A 159 31.77 -46.07 14.12
CA ASN A 159 33.17 -46.46 13.90
C ASN A 159 33.78 -47.29 15.05
N ASP A 160 32.99 -47.68 16.06
CA ASP A 160 33.48 -48.43 17.22
C ASP A 160 33.86 -49.88 16.86
N ILE A 161 35.03 -50.33 17.30
CA ILE A 161 35.62 -51.62 16.93
C ILE A 161 35.02 -52.71 17.82
N GLY A 162 34.14 -53.54 17.25
CA GLY A 162 33.49 -54.66 17.95
C GLY A 162 31.96 -54.60 17.99
N MET A 163 31.35 -53.61 17.34
CA MET A 163 29.89 -53.48 17.28
C MET A 163 29.25 -54.42 16.22
N ASP A 164 28.08 -54.97 16.54
CA ASP A 164 27.32 -55.85 15.64
C ASP A 164 26.89 -55.10 14.36
N PRO A 165 27.14 -55.67 13.15
CA PRO A 165 26.67 -55.12 11.88
C PRO A 165 25.19 -54.72 11.85
N SER A 166 24.31 -55.44 12.56
CA SER A 166 22.88 -55.09 12.65
C SER A 166 22.66 -53.72 13.30
N LYS A 167 23.34 -53.47 14.42
CA LYS A 167 23.33 -52.21 15.18
C LYS A 167 23.93 -51.05 14.39
N ILE A 168 24.99 -51.33 13.61
CA ILE A 168 25.61 -50.35 12.72
C ILE A 168 24.61 -49.87 11.66
N SER A 169 23.80 -50.77 11.10
CA SER A 169 22.75 -50.42 10.13
C SER A 169 21.71 -49.48 10.75
N GLU A 170 21.20 -49.82 11.94
CA GLU A 170 20.23 -48.97 12.66
C GLU A 170 20.78 -47.56 12.94
N LEU A 171 22.05 -47.45 13.34
CA LEU A 171 22.68 -46.15 13.61
C LEU A 171 22.90 -45.32 12.34
N LYS A 172 23.16 -45.96 11.19
CA LYS A 172 23.25 -45.27 9.90
C LYS A 172 21.90 -44.69 9.46
N GLU A 173 20.82 -45.44 9.66
CA GLU A 173 19.46 -44.93 9.38
C GLU A 173 19.15 -43.70 10.23
N ILE A 174 19.47 -43.73 11.53
CA ILE A 174 19.29 -42.56 12.42
C ILE A 174 20.16 -41.37 11.97
N HIS A 175 21.40 -41.63 11.56
CA HIS A 175 22.29 -40.60 11.05
C HIS A 175 21.74 -39.94 9.77
N ASP A 176 21.18 -40.72 8.85
CA ASP A 176 20.60 -40.19 7.61
C ASP A 176 19.32 -39.38 7.90
N LEU A 177 18.47 -39.84 8.83
CA LEU A 177 17.32 -39.06 9.32
C LEU A 177 17.74 -37.72 9.95
N LYS A 178 18.85 -37.69 10.69
CA LYS A 178 19.40 -36.46 11.28
C LYS A 178 19.94 -35.49 10.22
N LYS A 179 20.52 -36.01 9.13
CA LYS A 179 20.90 -35.17 7.97
C LYS A 179 19.69 -34.60 7.25
N GLU A 180 18.61 -35.38 7.11
CA GLU A 180 17.34 -34.87 6.57
C GLU A 180 16.75 -33.77 7.47
N GLU A 181 16.87 -33.90 8.79
CA GLU A 181 16.45 -32.87 9.75
C GLU A 181 17.20 -31.54 9.54
N ILE A 182 18.52 -31.58 9.26
CA ILE A 182 19.30 -30.38 8.91
C ILE A 182 18.74 -29.71 7.66
N ASN A 183 18.56 -30.48 6.57
CA ASN A 183 18.02 -29.94 5.31
C ASN A 183 16.64 -29.31 5.52
N HIS A 184 15.80 -29.93 6.37
CA HIS A 184 14.50 -29.38 6.72
C HIS A 184 14.61 -28.06 7.47
N ILE A 185 15.51 -27.96 8.46
CA ILE A 185 15.74 -26.71 9.23
C ILE A 185 16.22 -25.58 8.32
N GLU A 186 17.14 -25.86 7.40
CA GLU A 186 17.63 -24.88 6.43
C GLU A 186 16.48 -24.38 5.53
N CYS A 187 15.66 -25.30 5.02
CA CYS A 187 14.47 -24.95 4.22
C CYS A 187 13.48 -24.08 5.01
N VAL A 188 13.20 -24.43 6.27
CA VAL A 188 12.33 -23.63 7.15
C VAL A 188 12.93 -22.25 7.40
N TYR A 189 14.24 -22.15 7.66
CA TYR A 189 14.92 -20.88 7.87
C TYR A 189 14.83 -19.98 6.63
N GLU A 190 15.08 -20.51 5.43
CA GLU A 190 14.97 -19.75 4.19
C GLU A 190 13.55 -19.23 3.96
N SER A 191 12.54 -20.09 4.19
CA SER A 191 11.13 -19.74 4.05
C SER A 191 10.71 -18.63 5.01
N VAL A 192 11.07 -18.75 6.30
CA VAL A 192 10.80 -17.73 7.33
C VAL A 192 11.53 -16.43 7.02
N SER A 193 12.80 -16.50 6.63
CA SER A 193 13.61 -15.32 6.27
C SER A 193 13.05 -14.59 5.06
N LYS A 194 12.60 -15.32 4.03
CA LYS A 194 11.92 -14.74 2.87
C LYS A 194 10.62 -14.06 3.29
N ARG A 195 9.81 -14.72 4.12
CA ARG A 195 8.55 -14.14 4.63
C ARG A 195 8.80 -12.86 5.42
N LEU A 196 9.83 -12.85 6.28
CA LEU A 196 10.22 -11.68 7.07
C LEU A 196 10.57 -10.49 6.17
N ARG A 197 11.37 -10.70 5.12
CA ARG A 197 11.72 -9.66 4.13
C ARG A 197 10.50 -9.08 3.42
N GLU A 198 9.57 -9.93 3.00
CA GLU A 198 8.34 -9.49 2.33
C GLU A 198 7.44 -8.67 3.26
N VAL A 199 7.26 -9.10 4.51
CA VAL A 199 6.47 -8.33 5.48
C VAL A 199 7.13 -6.99 5.78
N ASN A 200 8.46 -6.93 5.89
CA ASN A 200 9.19 -5.66 6.06
C ASN A 200 8.92 -4.70 4.90
N LYS A 201 9.14 -5.17 3.67
CA LYS A 201 8.95 -4.40 2.43
C LYS A 201 7.53 -3.85 2.31
N VAL A 202 6.51 -4.69 2.58
CA VAL A 202 5.11 -4.26 2.57
C VAL A 202 4.83 -3.24 3.66
N SER A 203 5.38 -3.41 4.86
CA SER A 203 5.17 -2.49 5.99
C SER A 203 5.73 -1.08 5.71
N ILE A 204 6.92 -1.01 5.11
CA ILE A 204 7.52 0.27 4.69
C ILE A 204 6.69 0.91 3.57
N ARG A 205 6.30 0.13 2.55
CA ARG A 205 5.46 0.63 1.45
C ARG A 205 4.13 1.21 1.91
N LYS A 206 3.50 0.63 2.93
CA LYS A 206 2.27 1.17 3.54
C LYS A 206 2.48 2.58 4.11
N LEU A 207 3.58 2.79 4.85
CA LEU A 207 3.91 4.10 5.41
C LEU A 207 4.25 5.13 4.33
N LEU A 208 4.98 4.72 3.30
CA LEU A 208 5.31 5.58 2.17
C LEU A 208 4.05 6.00 1.41
N ALA A 209 3.13 5.07 1.13
CA ALA A 209 1.85 5.38 0.50
C ALA A 209 1.01 6.36 1.34
N GLU A 210 0.97 6.19 2.66
CA GLU A 210 0.29 7.12 3.55
C GLU A 210 0.93 8.52 3.53
N PHE A 211 2.26 8.59 3.53
CA PHE A 211 2.97 9.86 3.45
C PHE A 211 2.80 10.56 2.10
N GLU A 212 3.02 9.87 0.99
CA GLU A 212 2.95 10.39 -0.38
C GLU A 212 1.55 10.93 -0.72
N THR A 213 0.51 10.31 -0.17
CA THR A 213 -0.88 10.72 -0.35
C THR A 213 -1.33 11.75 0.70
N GLY A 214 -0.43 12.22 1.56
CA GLY A 214 -0.75 13.17 2.63
C GLY A 214 -1.76 12.65 3.66
N GLY A 215 -1.84 11.33 3.83
CA GLY A 215 -2.77 10.63 4.71
C GLY A 215 -4.14 10.34 4.08
N ASN A 216 -4.31 10.58 2.78
CA ASN A 216 -5.58 10.31 2.09
C ASN A 216 -5.76 8.82 1.73
N ILE A 217 -4.67 8.05 1.70
CA ILE A 217 -4.70 6.58 1.65
C ILE A 217 -3.98 6.02 2.88
N ARG A 218 -4.68 5.22 3.69
CA ARG A 218 -4.12 4.56 4.87
C ARG A 218 -4.58 3.12 4.96
N LEU A 219 -3.66 2.23 5.33
CA LEU A 219 -3.97 0.82 5.56
C LEU A 219 -3.96 0.55 7.06
N GLU A 220 -5.10 0.11 7.58
CA GLU A 220 -5.31 -0.23 8.98
C GLU A 220 -5.49 -1.74 9.11
N GLU A 221 -4.63 -2.37 9.91
CA GLU A 221 -4.75 -3.80 10.21
C GLU A 221 -5.78 -4.00 11.32
N GLY A 222 -6.78 -4.84 11.03
CA GLY A 222 -7.91 -5.04 11.93
C GLY A 222 -7.57 -5.93 13.11
N LYS A 223 -8.20 -5.64 14.24
CA LYS A 223 -8.07 -6.41 15.49
C LYS A 223 -9.38 -7.13 15.78
N ALA A 224 -9.28 -8.33 16.37
CA ALA A 224 -10.46 -9.12 16.74
C ALA A 224 -11.41 -8.40 17.72
N SER A 225 -10.93 -7.40 18.45
CA SER A 225 -11.74 -6.56 19.34
C SER A 225 -12.57 -5.49 18.62
N GLU A 226 -12.33 -5.25 17.32
CA GLU A 226 -12.98 -4.18 16.58
C GLU A 226 -14.27 -4.67 15.92
N LYS A 227 -15.38 -3.97 16.16
CA LYS A 227 -16.71 -4.33 15.63
C LYS A 227 -16.69 -4.57 14.11
N TRP A 228 -15.98 -3.72 13.38
CA TRP A 228 -15.92 -3.82 11.92
C TRP A 228 -15.12 -5.02 11.43
N PHE A 229 -14.09 -5.43 12.17
CA PHE A 229 -13.34 -6.64 11.85
C PHE A 229 -14.25 -7.86 11.98
N VAL A 230 -15.00 -7.91 13.09
CA VAL A 230 -15.98 -8.98 13.37
C VAL A 230 -17.04 -9.02 12.26
N SER A 231 -17.63 -7.87 11.88
CA SER A 231 -18.59 -7.82 10.78
C SER A 231 -18.02 -8.33 9.44
N CYS A 232 -16.76 -8.02 9.11
CA CYS A 232 -16.12 -8.56 7.91
C CYS A 232 -15.94 -10.08 7.99
N VAL A 233 -15.51 -10.59 9.15
CA VAL A 233 -15.33 -12.04 9.38
C VAL A 233 -16.67 -12.77 9.27
N ASP A 234 -17.71 -12.24 9.90
CA ASP A 234 -19.06 -12.81 9.88
C ASP A 234 -19.65 -12.79 8.48
N LEU A 235 -19.45 -11.69 7.72
CA LEU A 235 -19.86 -11.60 6.32
C LEU A 235 -19.23 -12.72 5.49
N ILE A 236 -17.91 -12.90 5.53
CA ILE A 236 -17.23 -13.95 4.75
C ILE A 236 -17.71 -15.35 5.17
N LYS A 237 -17.85 -15.60 6.47
CA LYS A 237 -18.35 -16.89 6.98
C LYS A 237 -19.80 -17.15 6.56
N SER A 238 -20.66 -16.14 6.59
CA SER A 238 -22.08 -16.27 6.22
C SER A 238 -22.29 -16.59 4.73
N ARG A 239 -21.30 -16.30 3.88
CA ARG A 239 -21.34 -16.58 2.44
C ARG A 239 -20.59 -17.85 2.05
N PHE A 240 -19.92 -18.50 3.01
CA PHE A 240 -19.25 -19.77 2.78
C PHE A 240 -20.25 -20.91 2.86
N HIS A 241 -20.47 -21.57 1.73
CA HIS A 241 -21.34 -22.74 1.61
C HIS A 241 -20.46 -23.95 1.25
N PRO A 242 -20.16 -24.84 2.22
CA PRO A 242 -19.31 -26.01 1.97
C PRO A 242 -19.86 -26.92 0.86
N GLU A 243 -21.17 -26.94 0.68
CA GLU A 243 -21.86 -27.79 -0.31
C GLU A 243 -21.55 -27.40 -1.76
N ASP A 244 -21.25 -26.12 -2.03
CA ASP A 244 -20.95 -25.60 -3.36
C ASP A 244 -19.50 -25.90 -3.80
N LEU A 245 -18.61 -26.14 -2.83
CA LEU A 245 -17.20 -26.46 -3.07
C LEU A 245 -17.04 -27.99 -3.06
N MET A 246 -17.21 -28.59 -4.24
CA MET A 246 -17.22 -30.04 -4.46
C MET A 246 -16.29 -30.86 -3.53
N LYS A 247 -16.93 -31.68 -2.69
CA LYS A 247 -16.48 -32.88 -1.95
C LYS A 247 -15.30 -32.72 -0.97
N ASP A 248 -15.68 -32.76 0.31
CA ASP A 248 -15.03 -33.45 1.43
C ASP A 248 -13.68 -32.97 1.97
N VAL A 249 -13.06 -31.92 1.42
CA VAL A 249 -11.77 -31.42 1.94
C VAL A 249 -11.88 -30.10 2.69
N ILE A 250 -12.83 -29.22 2.34
CA ILE A 250 -12.88 -27.85 2.88
C ILE A 250 -14.06 -27.70 3.84
N SER A 251 -13.78 -27.81 5.14
CA SER A 251 -14.79 -27.69 6.20
C SER A 251 -15.07 -26.25 6.66
N GLY A 252 -14.26 -25.27 6.22
CA GLY A 252 -14.37 -23.90 6.72
C GLY A 252 -13.33 -22.94 6.18
N ILE A 253 -13.61 -21.64 6.36
CA ILE A 253 -12.67 -20.55 6.05
C ILE A 253 -12.08 -20.00 7.35
N ASN A 254 -10.74 -19.94 7.40
CA ASN A 254 -10.01 -19.28 8.48
C ASN A 254 -9.44 -17.93 8.00
N ILE A 255 -10.08 -16.83 8.41
CA ILE A 255 -9.61 -15.48 8.09
C ILE A 255 -8.36 -15.16 8.90
N LYS A 256 -7.20 -15.18 8.24
CA LYS A 256 -5.90 -14.90 8.88
C LYS A 256 -5.67 -13.42 9.17
N ARG A 257 -6.24 -12.52 8.36
CA ARG A 257 -6.02 -11.08 8.45
C ARG A 257 -7.09 -10.31 7.71
N VAL A 258 -7.52 -9.19 8.27
CA VAL A 258 -8.37 -8.20 7.60
C VAL A 258 -7.64 -6.86 7.61
N ILE A 259 -7.55 -6.21 6.45
CA ILE A 259 -6.96 -4.88 6.32
C ILE A 259 -8.04 -3.93 5.80
N ARG A 260 -8.33 -2.88 6.56
CA ARG A 260 -9.18 -1.78 6.11
C ARG A 260 -8.34 -0.77 5.35
N ILE A 261 -8.74 -0.47 4.13
CA ILE A 261 -8.13 0.57 3.31
C ILE A 261 -8.99 1.82 3.42
N HIS A 262 -8.49 2.84 4.11
CA HIS A 262 -9.06 4.17 4.07
C HIS A 262 -8.56 4.84 2.80
N ASN A 263 -9.46 5.15 1.87
CA ASN A 263 -9.12 5.85 0.64
C ASN A 263 -10.13 6.98 0.44
N ARG A 264 -9.73 8.20 0.83
CA ARG A 264 -10.62 9.37 0.75
C ARG A 264 -11.01 9.69 -0.68
N PHE A 265 -10.10 9.47 -1.63
CA PHE A 265 -10.38 9.66 -3.04
C PHE A 265 -11.50 8.73 -3.54
N LEU A 266 -11.35 7.41 -3.32
CA LEU A 266 -12.36 6.44 -3.76
C LEU A 266 -13.69 6.67 -3.04
N LYS A 267 -13.65 7.05 -1.77
CA LYS A 267 -14.84 7.41 -1.00
C LYS A 267 -15.58 8.59 -1.64
N ASN A 268 -14.91 9.72 -1.88
CA ASN A 268 -15.53 10.90 -2.47
C ASN A 268 -16.13 10.58 -3.85
N LYS A 269 -15.39 9.84 -4.70
CA LYS A 269 -15.86 9.44 -6.03
C LYS A 269 -17.09 8.52 -5.95
N PHE A 270 -17.10 7.62 -4.97
CA PHE A 270 -18.24 6.76 -4.71
C PHE A 270 -19.46 7.57 -4.25
N GLU A 271 -19.28 8.49 -3.31
CA GLU A 271 -20.35 9.36 -2.81
C GLU A 271 -20.95 10.23 -3.93
N GLU A 272 -20.12 10.85 -4.76
CA GLU A 272 -20.56 11.62 -5.94
C GLU A 272 -21.38 10.76 -6.90
N LYS A 273 -20.91 9.54 -7.22
CA LYS A 273 -21.65 8.64 -8.11
C LYS A 273 -22.95 8.16 -7.48
N MET A 274 -22.94 7.94 -6.17
CA MET A 274 -24.12 7.55 -5.40
C MET A 274 -25.15 8.67 -5.33
N GLU A 275 -24.75 9.94 -5.26
CA GLU A 275 -25.69 11.06 -5.32
C GLU A 275 -26.39 11.15 -6.68
N VAL A 276 -25.69 10.84 -7.76
CA VAL A 276 -26.28 10.76 -9.11
C VAL A 276 -27.24 9.58 -9.26
N LEU A 277 -26.92 8.43 -8.64
CA LEU A 277 -27.69 7.19 -8.78
C LEU A 277 -28.81 7.04 -7.75
N ALA A 278 -28.68 7.64 -6.57
CA ALA A 278 -29.67 7.56 -5.52
C ALA A 278 -30.85 8.45 -5.92
N ASP A 279 -31.91 7.81 -6.38
CA ASP A 279 -33.22 8.45 -6.47
C ASP A 279 -33.59 8.97 -5.07
N ILE A 280 -33.55 10.30 -4.89
CA ILE A 280 -33.69 11.01 -3.61
C ILE A 280 -35.04 10.68 -2.94
N THR A 281 -35.95 10.08 -3.70
CA THR A 281 -37.31 9.70 -3.30
C THR A 281 -37.40 8.34 -2.58
N ASN A 282 -36.41 7.45 -2.68
CA ASN A 282 -36.54 6.08 -2.16
C ASN A 282 -35.43 5.69 -1.17
N ILE A 283 -35.71 5.81 0.13
CA ILE A 283 -34.77 5.48 1.21
C ILE A 283 -34.40 3.98 1.22
N ASN A 284 -35.22 3.11 0.62
CA ASN A 284 -34.98 1.66 0.58
C ASN A 284 -33.89 1.24 -0.40
N SER A 285 -33.65 1.98 -1.49
CA SER A 285 -32.61 1.62 -2.48
C SER A 285 -31.20 1.75 -1.90
N ARG A 286 -30.96 2.68 -0.96
CA ARG A 286 -29.67 2.78 -0.24
C ARG A 286 -29.36 1.59 0.68
N LYS A 287 -30.38 0.90 1.20
CA LYS A 287 -30.21 -0.26 2.11
C LYS A 287 -30.03 -1.59 1.37
N GLN A 288 -30.40 -1.67 0.10
CA GLN A 288 -30.34 -2.91 -0.70
C GLN A 288 -29.07 -3.04 -1.54
N LEU A 289 -28.17 -2.06 -1.48
CA LEU A 289 -26.95 -2.08 -2.27
C LEU A 289 -25.83 -2.76 -1.48
N GLU A 290 -25.70 -4.08 -1.67
CA GLU A 290 -24.52 -4.85 -1.27
C GLU A 290 -23.46 -4.73 -2.36
N TYR A 291 -22.30 -4.14 -2.02
CA TYR A 291 -21.19 -4.00 -2.97
C TYR A 291 -20.09 -4.98 -2.61
N LEU A 292 -19.94 -6.04 -3.41
CA LEU A 292 -18.79 -6.91 -3.39
C LEU A 292 -17.76 -6.38 -4.40
N PHE A 293 -16.69 -5.78 -3.91
CA PHE A 293 -15.55 -5.46 -4.76
C PHE A 293 -14.56 -6.63 -4.71
N TYR A 294 -14.59 -7.48 -5.74
CA TYR A 294 -13.57 -8.50 -5.96
C TYR A 294 -12.39 -7.87 -6.70
N GLY A 295 -11.21 -7.91 -6.09
CA GLY A 295 -9.98 -7.46 -6.74
C GLY A 295 -9.31 -8.64 -7.43
N VAL A 296 -9.04 -8.52 -8.72
CA VAL A 296 -8.27 -9.51 -9.48
C VAL A 296 -6.82 -9.48 -8.96
N ASP A 297 -6.27 -10.64 -8.58
CA ASP A 297 -4.84 -10.74 -8.26
C ASP A 297 -4.01 -10.39 -9.51
N PRO A 298 -3.13 -9.39 -9.48
CA PRO A 298 -2.30 -9.02 -10.62
C PRO A 298 -1.42 -10.18 -11.14
N ASN A 299 -1.12 -11.17 -10.30
CA ASN A 299 -0.33 -12.34 -10.66
C ASN A 299 -1.20 -13.50 -11.20
N ILE A 300 -2.52 -13.45 -11.00
CA ILE A 300 -3.47 -14.48 -11.47
C ILE A 300 -4.70 -13.79 -12.10
N PRO A 301 -4.52 -13.07 -13.23
CA PRO A 301 -5.58 -12.27 -13.80
C PRO A 301 -6.80 -13.07 -14.29
N SER A 302 -6.62 -14.36 -14.58
CA SER A 302 -7.65 -15.29 -15.06
C SER A 302 -8.42 -16.03 -13.96
N GLU A 303 -8.15 -15.74 -12.67
CA GLU A 303 -8.93 -16.32 -11.56
C GLU A 303 -10.41 -15.94 -11.66
N LEU A 304 -10.71 -14.76 -12.23
CA LEU A 304 -12.07 -14.27 -12.44
C LEU A 304 -12.91 -15.21 -13.32
N ASP A 305 -12.30 -15.83 -14.33
CA ASP A 305 -12.99 -16.71 -15.29
C ASP A 305 -13.39 -18.06 -14.67
N HIS A 306 -12.93 -18.36 -13.45
CA HIS A 306 -13.20 -19.62 -12.74
C HIS A 306 -14.23 -19.45 -11.62
N VAL A 307 -14.62 -18.21 -11.28
CA VAL A 307 -15.51 -17.87 -10.15
C VAL A 307 -16.88 -17.36 -10.64
N ILE A 308 -17.00 -16.99 -11.93
CA ILE A 308 -18.24 -16.55 -12.60
C ILE A 308 -18.71 -17.65 -13.56
#